data_AF-A2FCI0-F1
#
_entry.id   AF-A2FCI0-F1
#
_cell.length_a   1.000
_cell.length_b   1.000
_cell.length_c   1.000
_cell.angle_alpha   90.00
_cell.angle_beta   90.00
_cell.angle_gamma   90.00
#
_symmetry.space_group_name_H-M   'P 1'
#
loop_
_entity.id
_entity.type
_entity.pdbx_description
1 polymer ?
#
loop_
_entity_poly.entity_id
_entity_poly.type
_entity_poly.pdbx_seq_one_letter_code
_entity_poly.pdbx_strand_id
1 'polypeptide(L)'
;MFAFLLINIWSADISIEGCTYQNSFTVGMGSHLTRTVSKGTVLCIEGSVLIKSDNPFVATYKIIEKDRQGTKIIIKTGTKENPFLFGAKMKENEMKIEAMDPSQDLKLEIVGIRTSDPNLLRSYSIFTTMKSFNKVIEITPKRALDVFTWNQYPLNFSVNPRMVYKEFSNLTSFSQSFSQPTSFKYWLGLTTRFEPIAEKVNVVWEEDTTEQPISGFKNPFGEDVLYFLPNEDAFTLEEVIK
;
A
#
# COMPACT_ATOMS: atom_id res chain seq x y z
N MET A 1 17.40 -19.24 30.25
CA MET A 1 15.96 -19.00 30.00
C MET A 1 15.88 -18.19 28.71
N PHE A 2 15.70 -18.85 27.57
CA PHE A 2 15.64 -18.19 26.27
C PHE A 2 14.22 -17.69 26.04
N ALA A 3 14.03 -16.37 26.05
CA ALA A 3 12.78 -15.76 25.63
C ALA A 3 12.76 -15.78 24.09
N PHE A 4 11.95 -16.69 23.52
CA PHE A 4 11.57 -16.62 22.12
C PHE A 4 10.71 -15.36 21.92
N LEU A 5 11.31 -14.31 21.36
CA LEU A 5 10.56 -13.21 20.76
C LEU A 5 9.85 -13.75 19.52
N LEU A 6 8.59 -14.16 19.70
CA LEU A 6 7.68 -14.43 18.61
C LEU A 6 7.49 -13.13 17.82
N ILE A 7 8.10 -13.07 16.63
CA ILE A 7 7.83 -12.02 15.65
C ILE A 7 6.34 -12.14 15.32
N ASN A 8 5.56 -11.13 15.70
CA ASN A 8 4.12 -11.03 15.44
C ASN A 8 3.88 -10.84 13.93
N ILE A 9 4.09 -11.89 13.14
CA ILE A 9 3.41 -12.02 11.86
C ILE A 9 1.98 -12.41 12.22
N TRP A 10 1.06 -11.43 12.14
CA TRP A 10 -0.36 -11.71 12.29
C TRP A 10 -0.77 -12.52 11.05
N SER A 11 -0.91 -13.81 11.27
CA SER A 11 -1.56 -14.74 10.36
C SER A 11 -2.97 -14.29 10.05
N ALA A 12 -3.34 -14.29 8.77
CA ALA A 12 -4.69 -13.97 8.35
C ALA A 12 -5.49 -15.27 8.12
N ASP A 13 -6.77 -15.26 8.52
CA ASP A 13 -7.73 -16.29 8.13
C ASP A 13 -8.36 -15.87 6.80
N ILE A 14 -7.75 -16.30 5.70
CA ILE A 14 -8.14 -15.95 4.33
C ILE A 14 -9.06 -17.03 3.77
N SER A 15 -10.22 -16.62 3.27
CA SER A 15 -11.29 -17.53 2.84
C SER A 15 -11.09 -18.14 1.43
N ILE A 16 -9.97 -17.86 0.76
CA ILE A 16 -9.66 -18.36 -0.58
C ILE A 16 -9.10 -19.79 -0.46
N GLU A 17 -9.61 -20.73 -1.27
CA GLU A 17 -9.12 -22.11 -1.28
C GLU A 17 -7.60 -22.17 -1.55
N GLY A 18 -6.90 -22.99 -0.76
CA GLY A 18 -5.44 -23.11 -0.76
C GLY A 18 -4.73 -22.16 0.19
N CYS A 19 -5.43 -21.16 0.74
CA CYS A 19 -4.90 -20.34 1.82
C CYS A 19 -5.06 -21.05 3.16
N THR A 20 -3.98 -21.04 3.93
CA THR A 20 -3.89 -21.57 5.28
C THR A 20 -3.20 -20.53 6.17
N TYR A 21 -3.26 -20.73 7.48
CA TYR A 21 -2.55 -19.88 8.44
C TYR A 21 -1.05 -19.73 8.13
N GLN A 22 -0.39 -20.78 7.62
CA GLN A 22 1.06 -20.81 7.42
C GLN A 22 1.52 -20.04 6.19
N ASN A 23 0.66 -19.88 5.18
CA ASN A 23 0.97 -19.15 3.95
C ASN A 23 0.23 -17.81 3.82
N SER A 24 -0.46 -17.38 4.89
CA SER A 24 -1.27 -16.16 4.92
C SER A 24 -0.67 -15.11 5.86
N PHE A 25 -0.69 -13.84 5.46
CA PHE A 25 -0.26 -12.73 6.32
C PHE A 25 -1.02 -11.44 6.00
N THR A 26 -1.21 -10.61 7.01
CA THR A 26 -1.80 -9.27 6.85
C THR A 26 -0.74 -8.23 6.47
N VAL A 27 -1.05 -7.39 5.49
CA VAL A 27 -0.20 -6.30 5.03
C VAL A 27 -0.90 -4.96 5.29
N GLY A 28 -0.45 -4.28 6.34
CA GLY A 28 -0.87 -2.92 6.65
C GLY A 28 -0.16 -1.86 5.80
N MET A 29 -0.72 -0.66 5.74
CA MET A 29 -0.13 0.49 5.05
C MET A 29 1.30 0.77 5.55
N GLY A 30 2.25 0.94 4.62
CA GLY A 30 3.67 1.18 4.93
C GLY A 30 4.49 -0.06 5.22
N SER A 31 3.86 -1.21 5.43
CA SER A 31 4.58 -2.48 5.49
C SER A 31 5.23 -2.76 4.14
N HIS A 32 6.47 -3.25 4.17
CA HIS A 32 7.18 -3.77 3.01
C HIS A 32 7.67 -5.17 3.35
N LEU A 33 7.44 -6.10 2.44
CA LEU A 33 7.83 -7.49 2.61
C LEU A 33 8.41 -8.00 1.31
N THR A 34 9.57 -8.64 1.40
CA THR A 34 10.08 -9.52 0.38
C THR A 34 9.68 -10.95 0.74
N ARG A 35 9.10 -11.69 -0.21
CA ARG A 35 8.68 -13.07 -0.03
C ARG A 35 9.08 -13.91 -1.23
N THR A 36 9.43 -15.16 -0.97
CA THR A 36 9.58 -16.17 -2.01
C THR A 36 8.41 -17.13 -1.89
N VAL A 37 7.66 -17.31 -2.98
CA VAL A 37 6.69 -18.39 -3.12
C VAL A 37 7.43 -19.54 -3.78
N SER A 38 7.64 -20.61 -3.03
CA SER A 38 8.32 -21.80 -3.55
C SER A 38 7.50 -22.43 -4.67
N LYS A 39 8.17 -23.07 -5.63
CA LYS A 39 7.54 -23.82 -6.71
C LYS A 39 6.38 -24.72 -6.24
N GLY A 40 5.25 -24.65 -6.93
CA GLY A 40 4.04 -25.41 -6.63
C GLY A 40 3.34 -25.02 -5.33
N THR A 41 3.74 -23.93 -4.68
CA THR A 41 3.09 -23.39 -3.48
C THR A 41 2.38 -22.08 -3.77
N VAL A 42 1.61 -21.60 -2.79
CA VAL A 42 0.82 -20.38 -2.91
C VAL A 42 1.14 -19.45 -1.75
N LEU A 43 0.98 -18.15 -1.98
CA LEU A 43 1.11 -17.10 -0.98
C LEU A 43 -0.21 -16.35 -0.85
N CYS A 44 -0.68 -16.14 0.37
CA CYS A 44 -1.93 -15.44 0.62
C CYS A 44 -1.72 -14.16 1.41
N ILE A 45 -2.44 -13.11 1.02
CA ILE A 45 -2.30 -11.75 1.52
C ILE A 45 -3.66 -11.25 1.93
N GLU A 46 -3.72 -10.69 3.14
CA GLU A 46 -4.83 -9.85 3.56
C GLU A 46 -4.38 -8.38 3.56
N GLY A 47 -4.96 -7.55 2.71
CA GLY A 47 -4.63 -6.12 2.64
C GLY A 47 -4.63 -5.55 1.24
N SER A 48 -4.55 -4.23 1.16
CA SER A 48 -4.35 -3.50 -0.10
C SER A 48 -2.85 -3.34 -0.36
N VAL A 49 -2.39 -3.75 -1.54
CA VAL A 49 -0.98 -3.90 -1.84
C VAL A 49 -0.58 -3.45 -3.24
N LEU A 50 0.64 -2.93 -3.36
CA LEU A 50 1.42 -2.92 -4.60
C LEU A 50 2.34 -4.14 -4.62
N ILE A 51 2.47 -4.76 -5.79
CA ILE A 51 3.21 -6.01 -5.96
C ILE A 51 4.16 -5.88 -7.16
N LYS A 52 5.40 -6.27 -6.96
CA LYS A 52 6.37 -6.52 -8.05
C LYS A 52 6.90 -7.93 -7.94
N SER A 53 7.08 -8.59 -9.08
CA SER A 53 7.68 -9.92 -9.13
C SER A 53 8.80 -10.00 -10.16
N ASP A 54 9.69 -10.98 -9.98
CA ASP A 54 10.71 -11.38 -10.94
C ASP A 54 10.17 -12.31 -12.04
N ASN A 55 9.14 -13.10 -11.75
CA ASN A 55 8.51 -14.01 -12.70
C ASN A 55 6.99 -13.74 -12.85
N PRO A 56 6.36 -14.19 -13.94
CA PRO A 56 4.92 -14.07 -14.12
C PRO A 56 4.12 -14.85 -13.07
N PHE A 57 3.04 -14.25 -12.58
CA PHE A 57 2.17 -14.87 -11.59
C PHE A 57 0.70 -14.58 -11.87
N VAL A 58 -0.16 -15.40 -11.26
CA VAL A 58 -1.60 -15.21 -11.26
C VAL A 58 -2.03 -14.92 -9.83
N ALA A 59 -2.96 -13.99 -9.68
CA ALA A 59 -3.60 -13.72 -8.41
C ALA A 59 -5.09 -13.95 -8.48
N THR A 60 -5.63 -14.74 -7.55
CA THR A 60 -7.06 -14.86 -7.29
C THR A 60 -7.40 -14.02 -6.08
N TYR A 61 -8.46 -13.23 -6.13
CA TYR A 61 -8.79 -12.28 -5.07
C TYR A 61 -10.27 -12.24 -4.71
N LYS A 62 -10.53 -11.73 -3.50
CA LYS A 62 -11.86 -11.39 -2.98
C LYS A 62 -11.82 -10.02 -2.32
N ILE A 63 -12.87 -9.24 -2.55
CA ILE A 63 -13.13 -8.01 -1.80
C ILE A 63 -14.40 -8.25 -0.97
N ILE A 64 -14.28 -7.98 0.32
CA ILE A 64 -15.28 -8.31 1.33
C ILE A 64 -15.69 -7.03 2.05
N GLU A 65 -16.99 -6.80 2.15
CA GLU A 65 -17.59 -5.72 2.92
C GLU A 65 -18.30 -6.30 4.15
N LYS A 66 -18.25 -5.58 5.27
CA LYS A 66 -19.03 -5.95 6.46
C LYS A 66 -20.33 -5.16 6.48
N ASP A 67 -21.45 -5.86 6.63
CA ASP A 67 -22.72 -5.19 6.89
C ASP A 67 -22.76 -4.54 8.30
N ARG A 68 -23.88 -3.92 8.64
CA ARG A 68 -24.06 -3.25 9.95
C ARG A 68 -24.03 -4.23 11.13
N GLN A 69 -24.24 -5.51 10.88
CA GLN A 69 -24.21 -6.59 11.86
C GLN A 69 -22.81 -7.24 11.95
N GLY A 70 -21.87 -6.83 11.10
CA GLY A 70 -20.52 -7.39 11.02
C GLY A 70 -20.42 -8.65 10.17
N THR A 71 -21.50 -9.04 9.47
CA THR A 71 -21.49 -10.17 8.53
C THR A 71 -20.61 -9.85 7.34
N LYS A 72 -19.68 -10.75 7.00
CA LYS A 72 -18.84 -10.63 5.82
C LYS A 72 -19.66 -10.94 4.56
N ILE A 73 -19.71 -9.98 3.64
CA ILE A 73 -20.36 -10.09 2.33
C ILE A 73 -19.27 -10.00 1.26
N ILE A 74 -19.16 -11.03 0.42
CA ILE A 74 -18.27 -10.99 -0.73
C ILE A 74 -18.92 -10.11 -1.79
N ILE A 75 -18.30 -8.98 -2.08
CA ILE A 75 -18.81 -8.03 -3.09
C ILE A 75 -18.16 -8.22 -4.45
N LYS A 76 -16.95 -8.79 -4.49
CA LYS A 76 -16.22 -9.02 -5.74
C LYS A 76 -15.24 -10.18 -5.58
N THR A 77 -15.13 -10.99 -6.62
CA THR A 77 -14.09 -12.00 -6.79
C THR A 77 -13.51 -11.90 -8.19
N GLY A 78 -12.28 -12.35 -8.37
CA GLY A 78 -11.67 -12.37 -9.68
C GLY A 78 -10.32 -13.06 -9.70
N THR A 79 -9.78 -13.19 -10.90
CA THR A 79 -8.42 -13.66 -11.16
C THR A 79 -7.76 -12.70 -12.14
N LYS A 80 -6.51 -12.32 -11.88
CA LYS A 80 -5.75 -11.38 -12.71
C LYS A 80 -4.31 -11.90 -12.87
N GLU A 81 -3.79 -11.82 -14.08
CA GLU A 81 -2.37 -12.05 -14.35
C GLU A 81 -1.57 -10.81 -13.99
N ASN A 82 -0.45 -11.00 -13.29
CA ASN A 82 0.52 -9.96 -12.95
C ASN A 82 -0.07 -8.65 -12.42
N PRO A 83 -1.03 -8.67 -11.47
CA PRO A 83 -1.54 -7.43 -10.91
C PRO A 83 -0.41 -6.65 -10.23
N PHE A 84 -0.29 -5.39 -10.60
CA PHE A 84 0.60 -4.42 -9.99
C PHE A 84 0.02 -3.85 -8.70
N LEU A 85 -1.30 -3.67 -8.68
CA LEU A 85 -2.06 -3.10 -7.58
C LEU A 85 -3.24 -4.01 -7.28
N PHE A 86 -3.53 -4.24 -6.00
CA PHE A 86 -4.78 -4.80 -5.55
C PHE A 86 -5.26 -4.14 -4.27
N GLY A 87 -6.55 -3.84 -4.20
CA GLY A 87 -7.17 -3.48 -2.95
C GLY A 87 -8.42 -2.63 -3.13
N ALA A 88 -9.06 -2.37 -2.00
CA ALA A 88 -10.20 -1.50 -1.85
C ALA A 88 -10.13 -0.83 -0.48
N LYS A 89 -10.26 0.49 -0.46
CA LYS A 89 -10.24 1.26 0.78
C LYS A 89 -11.48 0.91 1.61
N MET A 90 -11.29 0.83 2.94
CA MET A 90 -12.36 0.53 3.92
C MET A 90 -12.99 -0.87 3.82
N LYS A 91 -12.45 -1.76 2.99
CA LYS A 91 -12.94 -3.14 2.80
C LYS A 91 -11.86 -4.14 3.18
N GLU A 92 -12.29 -5.36 3.49
CA GLU A 92 -11.38 -6.49 3.63
C GLU A 92 -10.96 -6.96 2.24
N ASN A 93 -9.65 -7.19 2.07
CA ASN A 93 -9.04 -7.51 0.79
C ASN A 93 -8.26 -8.80 0.97
N GLU A 94 -8.65 -9.86 0.27
CA GLU A 94 -7.98 -11.15 0.29
C GLU A 94 -7.42 -11.47 -1.09
N MET A 95 -6.17 -11.93 -1.15
CA MET A 95 -5.53 -12.34 -2.39
C MET A 95 -4.72 -13.62 -2.18
N LYS A 96 -4.78 -14.54 -3.13
CA LYS A 96 -3.89 -15.69 -3.29
C LYS A 96 -3.03 -15.46 -4.54
N ILE A 97 -1.73 -15.67 -4.42
CA ILE A 97 -0.74 -15.53 -5.49
C ILE A 97 -0.08 -16.88 -5.74
N GLU A 98 0.03 -17.25 -7.01
CA GLU A 98 0.65 -18.47 -7.49
C GLU A 98 1.53 -18.15 -8.70
N ALA A 99 2.69 -18.80 -8.82
CA ALA A 99 3.51 -18.69 -10.02
C ALA A 99 2.73 -19.24 -11.24
N MET A 100 2.83 -18.57 -12.38
CA MET A 100 2.21 -19.09 -13.62
C MET A 100 2.85 -20.41 -14.06
N ASP A 101 4.17 -20.51 -13.92
CA ASP A 101 4.91 -21.76 -14.05
C ASP A 101 5.09 -22.39 -12.66
N PRO A 102 4.38 -23.48 -12.34
CA PRO A 102 4.45 -24.11 -11.02
C PRO A 102 5.80 -24.79 -10.74
N SER A 103 6.71 -24.87 -11.72
CA SER A 103 8.06 -25.40 -11.53
C SER A 103 9.08 -24.37 -11.05
N GLN A 104 8.71 -23.08 -11.06
CA GLN A 104 9.59 -21.96 -10.72
C GLN A 104 9.26 -21.37 -9.35
N ASP A 105 10.29 -20.86 -8.69
CA ASP A 105 10.11 -20.01 -7.53
C ASP A 105 9.73 -18.59 -7.99
N LEU A 106 8.92 -17.92 -7.18
CA LEU A 106 8.45 -16.56 -7.42
C LEU A 106 8.96 -15.65 -6.30
N LYS A 107 9.77 -14.65 -6.61
CA LYS A 107 10.14 -13.61 -5.65
C LYS A 107 9.19 -12.43 -5.81
N LEU A 108 8.64 -11.98 -4.68
CA LEU A 108 7.68 -10.89 -4.59
C LEU A 108 8.22 -9.78 -3.70
N GLU A 109 8.11 -8.56 -4.17
CA GLU A 109 8.20 -7.33 -3.38
C GLU A 109 6.79 -6.78 -3.19
N ILE A 110 6.34 -6.70 -1.94
CA ILE A 110 4.96 -6.36 -1.57
C ILE A 110 4.99 -5.14 -0.66
N VAL A 111 4.19 -4.13 -0.99
CA VAL A 111 4.00 -2.94 -0.14
C VAL A 111 2.55 -2.69 0.15
N GLY A 112 2.22 -2.53 1.44
CA GLY A 112 0.89 -2.14 1.87
C GLY A 112 0.63 -0.67 1.57
N ILE A 113 -0.53 -0.41 0.96
CA ILE A 113 -0.96 0.91 0.49
C ILE A 113 -2.44 1.14 0.83
N ARG A 114 -2.94 2.34 0.56
CA ARG A 114 -4.39 2.62 0.52
C ARG A 114 -4.79 2.95 -0.91
N THR A 115 -5.86 2.34 -1.41
CA THR A 115 -6.42 2.69 -2.72
C THR A 115 -7.32 3.92 -2.62
N SER A 116 -7.74 4.47 -3.77
CA SER A 116 -8.74 5.54 -3.78
C SER A 116 -10.11 5.01 -3.33
N ASP A 117 -11.00 5.91 -2.91
CA ASP A 117 -12.39 5.57 -2.59
C ASP A 117 -13.29 6.63 -3.21
N PRO A 118 -14.08 6.31 -4.25
CA PRO A 118 -14.96 7.27 -4.91
C PRO A 118 -16.25 7.54 -4.11
N ASN A 119 -16.53 6.76 -3.07
CA ASN A 119 -17.78 6.83 -2.32
C ASN A 119 -17.66 7.78 -1.12
N LEU A 120 -16.73 7.50 -0.19
CA LEU A 120 -16.53 8.32 1.01
C LEU A 120 -15.42 9.35 0.78
N LEU A 121 -15.75 10.64 0.89
CA LEU A 121 -14.85 11.79 0.70
C LEU A 121 -14.17 11.90 -0.68
N ARG A 122 -14.51 11.05 -1.66
CA ARG A 122 -13.76 10.85 -2.93
C ARG A 122 -12.26 10.97 -2.70
N SER A 123 -11.74 10.12 -1.82
CA SER A 123 -10.32 10.17 -1.50
C SER A 123 -9.50 9.68 -2.67
N TYR A 124 -8.57 10.51 -3.12
CA TYR A 124 -7.58 10.14 -4.13
C TYR A 124 -6.31 9.71 -3.42
N SER A 125 -5.89 8.48 -3.67
CA SER A 125 -4.66 7.92 -3.11
C SER A 125 -3.54 7.94 -4.14
N ILE A 126 -2.37 8.39 -3.73
CA ILE A 126 -1.16 8.49 -4.56
C ILE A 126 -0.07 7.64 -3.93
N PHE A 127 0.60 6.83 -4.75
CA PHE A 127 1.90 6.25 -4.44
C PHE A 127 2.98 7.02 -5.21
N THR A 128 4.10 7.33 -4.57
CA THR A 128 5.20 8.01 -5.26
C THR A 128 6.58 7.68 -4.71
N THR A 129 7.56 7.76 -5.60
CA THR A 129 9.00 7.66 -5.32
C THR A 129 9.74 8.93 -5.76
N MET A 130 8.99 10.03 -5.95
CA MET A 130 9.56 11.32 -6.27
C MET A 130 10.28 11.90 -5.05
N LYS A 131 11.49 12.44 -5.28
CA LYS A 131 12.29 13.12 -4.24
C LYS A 131 11.79 14.53 -3.94
N SER A 132 11.06 15.11 -4.88
CA SER A 132 10.50 16.45 -4.74
C SER A 132 9.14 16.55 -5.39
N PHE A 133 8.27 17.37 -4.83
CA PHE A 133 6.98 17.68 -5.40
C PHE A 133 6.52 19.04 -4.93
N ASN A 134 5.84 19.77 -5.81
CA ASN A 134 5.27 21.07 -5.50
C ASN A 134 4.03 21.26 -6.36
N LYS A 135 2.86 21.05 -5.75
CA LYS A 135 1.57 21.28 -6.42
C LYS A 135 0.56 21.86 -5.45
N VAL A 136 -0.25 22.77 -5.99
CA VAL A 136 -1.45 23.27 -5.32
C VAL A 136 -2.60 22.31 -5.61
N ILE A 137 -3.22 21.79 -4.56
CA ILE A 137 -4.34 20.85 -4.63
C ILE A 137 -5.51 21.47 -3.88
N GLU A 138 -6.69 21.44 -4.49
CA GLU A 138 -7.92 21.89 -3.83
C GLU A 138 -8.56 20.73 -3.06
N ILE A 139 -8.65 20.88 -1.75
CA ILE A 139 -9.30 19.95 -0.84
C ILE A 139 -10.69 20.49 -0.53
N THR A 140 -11.72 19.65 -0.63
CA THR A 140 -13.14 20.04 -0.52
C THR A 140 -13.88 19.01 0.34
N PRO A 141 -15.15 19.24 0.73
CA PRO A 141 -15.91 18.28 1.55
C PRO A 141 -16.14 16.93 0.86
N LYS A 142 -15.93 16.89 -0.47
CA LYS A 142 -16.06 15.71 -1.30
C LYS A 142 -14.74 15.26 -1.92
N ARG A 143 -13.60 15.80 -1.49
CA ARG A 143 -12.27 15.41 -2.00
C ARG A 143 -11.26 15.37 -0.87
N ALA A 144 -10.74 14.20 -0.59
CA ALA A 144 -9.58 13.99 0.27
C ALA A 144 -8.38 13.54 -0.56
N LEU A 145 -7.18 13.72 -0.02
CA LEU A 145 -5.94 13.26 -0.60
C LEU A 145 -5.23 12.35 0.39
N ASP A 146 -4.76 11.20 -0.08
CA ASP A 146 -3.83 10.32 0.62
C ASP A 146 -2.56 10.23 -0.24
N VAL A 147 -1.39 10.57 0.30
CA VAL A 147 -0.10 10.42 -0.37
C VAL A 147 0.75 9.46 0.43
N PHE A 148 1.22 8.39 -0.20
CA PHE A 148 2.21 7.49 0.33
C PHE A 148 3.50 7.63 -0.46
N THR A 149 4.59 7.89 0.24
CA THR A 149 5.93 8.02 -0.34
C THR A 149 6.80 6.86 0.12
N TRP A 150 7.64 6.33 -0.77
CA TRP A 150 8.63 5.31 -0.44
C TRP A 150 9.94 5.56 -1.17
N ASN A 151 10.96 5.96 -0.42
CA ASN A 151 12.19 6.52 -0.99
C ASN A 151 13.45 6.01 -0.32
N GLN A 152 14.54 6.07 -1.07
CA GLN A 152 15.90 5.96 -0.53
C GLN A 152 16.27 7.16 0.34
N TYR A 153 15.70 8.32 0.01
CA TYR A 153 16.05 9.63 0.56
C TYR A 153 15.02 10.05 1.62
N PRO A 154 15.45 10.63 2.74
CA PRO A 154 14.54 11.27 3.68
C PRO A 154 13.91 12.51 3.03
N LEU A 155 12.69 12.85 3.45
CA LEU A 155 11.90 13.94 2.85
C LEU A 155 11.45 14.94 3.89
N ASN A 156 11.58 16.23 3.56
CA ASN A 156 11.01 17.34 4.29
C ASN A 156 9.67 17.77 3.68
N PHE A 157 8.59 17.66 4.45
CA PHE A 157 7.25 18.06 4.02
C PHE A 157 6.90 19.47 4.50
N SER A 158 6.51 20.34 3.56
CA SER A 158 5.98 21.68 3.84
C SER A 158 4.54 21.75 3.37
N VAL A 159 3.62 21.51 4.32
CA VAL A 159 2.16 21.52 4.08
C VAL A 159 1.49 22.28 5.23
N ASN A 160 1.03 23.49 4.93
CA ASN A 160 0.47 24.43 5.91
C ASN A 160 -0.98 24.80 5.58
N PRO A 161 -1.94 23.88 5.80
CA PRO A 161 -3.35 24.20 5.62
C PRO A 161 -3.84 25.13 6.74
N ARG A 162 -4.85 25.94 6.43
CA ARG A 162 -5.54 26.84 7.37
C ARG A 162 -6.73 26.15 8.02
N MET A 163 -7.55 25.46 7.22
CA MET A 163 -8.82 24.86 7.66
C MET A 163 -8.89 23.36 7.34
N VAL A 164 -8.10 22.89 6.38
CA VAL A 164 -7.97 21.45 6.08
C VAL A 164 -7.23 20.71 7.19
N TYR A 165 -7.75 19.56 7.58
CA TYR A 165 -7.07 18.65 8.50
C TYR A 165 -5.91 17.97 7.78
N LYS A 166 -4.74 18.02 8.43
CA LYS A 166 -3.52 17.32 8.01
C LYS A 166 -3.21 16.20 8.99
N GLU A 167 -3.10 15.00 8.46
CA GLU A 167 -2.57 13.85 9.16
C GLU A 167 -1.25 13.46 8.51
N PHE A 168 -0.20 13.31 9.31
CA PHE A 168 1.13 12.95 8.82
C PHE A 168 1.67 11.81 9.67
N SER A 169 2.27 10.83 9.03
CA SER A 169 2.92 9.71 9.71
C SER A 169 4.24 9.38 9.03
N ASN A 170 5.31 9.38 9.81
CA ASN A 170 6.56 8.76 9.42
C ASN A 170 6.42 7.24 9.68
N LEU A 171 6.27 6.48 8.60
CA LEU A 171 6.07 5.03 8.63
C LEU A 171 7.40 4.27 8.68
N THR A 172 8.52 4.97 8.55
CA THR A 172 9.88 4.41 8.63
C THR A 172 10.14 3.71 9.95
N SER A 173 9.57 4.20 11.06
CA SER A 173 9.76 3.64 12.41
C SER A 173 8.85 2.44 12.73
N PHE A 174 7.87 2.13 11.89
CA PHE A 174 6.92 1.03 12.12
C PHE A 174 7.47 -0.34 11.69
N SER A 175 8.62 -0.40 11.00
CA SER A 175 9.31 -1.68 10.76
C SER A 175 9.97 -2.16 12.06
N GLN A 176 9.23 -2.95 12.84
CA GLN A 176 9.66 -3.51 14.12
C GLN A 176 10.88 -4.42 13.95
N SER A 177 12.05 -3.85 14.17
CA SER A 177 13.31 -4.52 14.47
C SER A 177 14.26 -3.42 14.94
N PHE A 178 15.10 -3.69 15.94
CA PHE A 178 16.17 -2.79 16.41
C PHE A 178 17.27 -2.54 15.34
N SER A 179 16.96 -2.79 14.06
CA SER A 179 17.81 -2.56 12.91
C SER A 179 17.57 -1.17 12.34
N GLN A 180 18.61 -0.64 11.70
CA GLN A 180 18.54 0.59 10.91
C GLN A 180 17.38 0.53 9.90
N PRO A 181 16.72 1.66 9.61
CA PRO A 181 15.65 1.71 8.62
C PRO A 181 16.17 1.25 7.25
N THR A 182 15.38 0.44 6.55
CA THR A 182 15.73 -0.08 5.22
C THR A 182 15.25 0.83 4.09
N SER A 183 14.45 1.84 4.41
CA SER A 183 13.91 2.84 3.48
C SER A 183 13.16 3.93 4.26
N PHE A 184 12.96 5.09 3.64
CA PHE A 184 12.10 6.15 4.18
C PHE A 184 10.69 6.04 3.61
N LYS A 185 9.69 6.06 4.51
CA LYS A 185 8.28 5.96 4.16
C LYS A 185 7.47 6.99 4.92
N TYR A 186 6.66 7.75 4.18
CA TYR A 186 5.79 8.75 4.79
C TYR A 186 4.38 8.62 4.22
N TRP A 187 3.40 8.86 5.07
CA TRP A 187 2.01 9.04 4.68
C TRP A 187 1.52 10.43 5.05
N LEU A 188 0.84 11.08 4.11
CA LEU A 188 0.17 12.37 4.27
C LEU A 188 -1.31 12.20 3.90
N GLY A 189 -2.20 12.46 4.84
CA GLY A 189 -3.64 12.58 4.63
C GLY A 189 -4.09 14.04 4.71
N LEU A 190 -4.85 14.50 3.72
CA LEU A 190 -5.53 15.81 3.72
C LEU A 190 -7.03 15.62 3.53
N THR A 191 -7.83 16.20 4.43
CA THR A 191 -9.29 16.10 4.39
C THR A 191 -9.94 17.30 5.07
N THR A 192 -11.16 17.66 4.68
CA THR A 192 -11.95 18.64 5.45
C THR A 192 -12.73 18.00 6.60
N ARG A 193 -12.69 16.67 6.74
CA ARG A 193 -13.56 15.91 7.66
C ARG A 193 -15.04 16.25 7.48
N PHE A 194 -15.47 16.40 6.22
CA PHE A 194 -16.84 16.75 5.82
C PHE A 194 -17.28 18.19 6.17
N GLU A 195 -16.40 19.01 6.76
CA GLU A 195 -16.69 20.42 6.94
C GLU A 195 -16.91 21.10 5.57
N PRO A 196 -17.88 22.02 5.44
CA PRO A 196 -18.29 22.66 4.19
C PRO A 196 -17.31 23.75 3.74
N ILE A 197 -16.01 23.43 3.75
CA ILE A 197 -14.91 24.31 3.38
C ILE A 197 -14.25 23.82 2.09
N ALA A 198 -13.67 24.74 1.33
CA ALA A 198 -12.78 24.42 0.23
C ALA A 198 -11.49 25.22 0.41
N GLU A 199 -10.34 24.55 0.33
CA GLU A 199 -9.05 25.18 0.51
C GLU A 199 -8.06 24.68 -0.54
N LYS A 200 -7.36 25.62 -1.17
CA LYS A 200 -6.19 25.33 -2.00
C LYS A 200 -4.98 25.18 -1.09
N VAL A 201 -4.52 23.94 -0.94
CA VAL A 201 -3.35 23.59 -0.13
C VAL A 201 -2.17 23.41 -1.06
N ASN A 202 -1.09 24.15 -0.80
CA ASN A 202 0.18 23.86 -1.47
C ASN A 202 0.85 22.67 -0.78
N VAL A 203 0.99 21.56 -1.50
CA VAL A 203 1.66 20.36 -1.02
C VAL A 203 3.07 20.35 -1.58
N VAL A 204 4.04 20.52 -0.70
CA VAL A 204 5.46 20.55 -1.06
C VAL A 204 6.22 19.51 -0.26
N TRP A 205 7.10 18.77 -0.92
CA TRP A 205 8.19 18.08 -0.26
C TRP A 205 9.46 18.13 -1.10
N GLU A 206 10.59 17.97 -0.44
CA GLU A 206 11.92 17.91 -1.03
C GLU A 206 12.82 16.97 -0.23
N GLU A 207 13.93 16.56 -0.83
CA GLU A 207 14.95 15.74 -0.17
C GLU A 207 15.53 16.48 1.05
N ASP A 208 15.55 15.79 2.18
CA ASP A 208 16.24 16.28 3.38
C ASP A 208 17.74 16.00 3.26
N THR A 209 18.49 17.02 2.87
CA THR A 209 19.96 16.94 2.73
C THR A 209 20.72 16.84 4.06
N THR A 210 20.02 16.94 5.21
CA THR A 210 20.65 16.84 6.54
C THR A 210 20.78 15.39 7.04
N GLU A 211 20.00 14.47 6.47
CA GLU A 211 20.03 13.04 6.78
C GLU A 211 20.64 12.23 5.63
N GLN A 212 21.27 11.09 5.94
CA GLN A 212 21.91 10.26 4.92
C GLN A 212 20.88 9.36 4.21
N PRO A 213 20.95 9.23 2.88
CA PRO A 213 20.14 8.25 2.15
C PRO A 213 20.43 6.82 2.61
N ILE A 214 19.43 5.93 2.51
CA ILE A 214 19.64 4.52 2.84
C ILE A 214 20.52 3.86 1.77
N SER A 215 21.69 3.37 2.18
CA SER A 215 22.62 2.70 1.28
C SER A 215 22.05 1.37 0.78
N GLY A 216 22.21 1.11 -0.52
CA GLY A 216 21.80 -0.14 -1.15
C GLY A 216 20.30 -0.33 -1.38
N PHE A 217 19.45 0.60 -0.92
CA PHE A 217 18.03 0.58 -1.25
C PHE A 217 17.82 0.86 -2.75
N LYS A 218 16.93 0.08 -3.36
CA LYS A 218 16.43 0.29 -4.72
C LYS A 218 14.91 0.15 -4.68
N ASN A 219 14.19 1.09 -5.29
CA ASN A 219 12.75 0.98 -5.31
C ASN A 219 12.29 -0.03 -6.39
N PRO A 220 11.59 -1.13 -6.04
CA PRO A 220 11.15 -2.11 -7.03
C PRO A 220 10.04 -1.58 -7.96
N PHE A 221 9.43 -0.45 -7.62
CA PHE A 221 8.33 0.18 -8.36
C PHE A 221 8.78 1.33 -9.29
N GLY A 222 10.10 1.60 -9.34
CA GLY A 222 10.70 2.66 -10.16
C GLY A 222 11.13 3.89 -9.36
N GLU A 223 11.98 4.70 -9.97
CA GLU A 223 12.47 5.96 -9.41
C GLU A 223 11.72 7.14 -10.03
N ASP A 224 11.42 8.18 -9.24
CA ASP A 224 10.71 9.37 -9.69
C ASP A 224 9.32 9.12 -10.30
N VAL A 225 8.60 8.13 -9.76
CA VAL A 225 7.25 7.78 -10.24
C VAL A 225 6.15 8.39 -9.38
N LEU A 226 4.99 8.64 -10.00
CA LEU A 226 3.77 9.06 -9.33
C LEU A 226 2.59 8.27 -9.91
N TYR A 227 1.97 7.42 -9.09
CA TYR A 227 0.83 6.61 -9.47
C TYR A 227 -0.41 7.08 -8.73
N PHE A 228 -1.47 7.39 -9.48
CA PHE A 228 -2.81 7.53 -8.92
C PHE A 228 -3.40 6.15 -8.73
N LEU A 229 -3.69 5.77 -7.50
CA LEU A 229 -4.13 4.43 -7.17
C LEU A 229 -5.64 4.34 -7.41
N PRO A 230 -6.14 3.57 -8.40
CA PRO A 230 -7.58 3.38 -8.62
C PRO A 230 -8.28 2.73 -7.41
N ASN A 231 -9.60 2.56 -7.49
CA ASN A 231 -10.44 2.30 -6.32
C ASN A 231 -10.43 0.86 -5.78
N GLU A 232 -11.14 -0.05 -6.46
CA GLU A 232 -11.46 -1.40 -6.00
C GLU A 232 -11.31 -2.43 -7.13
N ASP A 233 -10.10 -2.93 -7.29
CA ASP A 233 -9.85 -4.07 -8.17
C ASP A 233 -8.41 -4.59 -8.02
N ALA A 234 -8.09 -5.61 -8.80
CA ALA A 234 -6.73 -5.93 -9.20
C ALA A 234 -6.41 -5.27 -10.56
N PHE A 235 -5.38 -4.42 -10.58
CA PHE A 235 -4.96 -3.65 -11.75
C PHE A 235 -3.52 -4.01 -12.13
N THR A 236 -3.27 -4.14 -13.43
CA THR A 236 -1.93 -4.16 -14.03
C THR A 236 -1.29 -2.78 -13.99
N LEU A 237 0.03 -2.69 -14.22
CA LEU A 237 0.72 -1.40 -14.24
C LEU A 237 0.16 -0.49 -15.35
N GLU A 238 -0.11 -1.07 -16.52
CA GLU A 238 -0.67 -0.38 -17.69
C GLU A 238 -2.07 0.19 -17.42
N GLU A 239 -2.83 -0.42 -16.51
CA GLU A 239 -4.14 0.10 -16.09
C GLU A 239 -4.01 1.23 -15.05
N VAL A 240 -2.95 1.24 -14.25
CA VAL A 240 -2.70 2.27 -13.22
C VAL A 240 -2.11 3.57 -13.80
N ILE A 241 -1.33 3.48 -14.88
CA ILE A 241 -0.66 4.65 -15.49
C ILE A 241 -1.48 5.37 -16.58
N LYS A 242 -2.71 4.92 -16.85
CA LYS A 242 -3.63 5.55 -17.80
C LYS A 242 -4.34 6.75 -17.21
#